data_AF-A0AAC8WEG1-F1
#
_entry.id   AF-A0AAC8WEG1-F1
#
_cell.length_a   1.000
_cell.length_b   1.000
_cell.length_c   1.000
_cell.angle_alpha   90.00
_cell.angle_beta   90.00
_cell.angle_gamma   90.00
#
_symmetry.space_group_name_H-M   'P 1'
#
loop_
_entity.id
_entity.type
_entity.pdbx_description
1 polymer ?
#
loop_
_entity_poly.entity_id
_entity_poly.type
_entity_poly.pdbx_seq_one_letter_code
_entity_poly.pdbx_strand_id
1 'polypeptide(L)'
;MKEYTSKVELTNAIKTSYKKYIDEFENISEDFKDKRFEEVDRTPAENLAYQVGWTTLLLKWADSSTKTAVWEVCKFIHINTVAPFGTFRTKIRKCKKLALQKN
;
A
#
# COMPACT_ATOMS: atom_id res chain seq x y z
N MET A 1 -17.31 -3.02 6.62
CA MET A 1 -16.03 -2.26 6.63
C MET A 1 -15.50 -2.30 8.06
N LYS A 2 -14.19 -2.44 8.29
CA LYS A 2 -13.67 -2.48 9.67
C LYS A 2 -13.68 -1.05 10.23
N GLU A 3 -14.34 -0.87 11.37
CA GLU A 3 -14.39 0.41 12.07
C GLU A 3 -13.28 0.46 13.12
N TYR A 4 -12.72 1.66 13.33
CA TYR A 4 -11.67 1.89 14.33
C TYR A 4 -12.22 2.81 15.40
N THR A 5 -12.08 2.37 16.65
CA THR A 5 -12.63 3.05 17.81
C THR A 5 -11.66 4.08 18.39
N SER A 6 -10.39 4.03 18.00
CA SER A 6 -9.36 4.96 18.47
C SER A 6 -8.28 5.25 17.42
N LYS A 7 -7.63 6.41 17.58
CA LYS A 7 -6.45 6.79 16.79
C LYS A 7 -5.31 5.76 16.91
N VAL A 8 -5.14 5.19 18.11
CA VAL A 8 -4.09 4.19 18.38
C VAL A 8 -4.37 2.90 17.61
N GLU A 9 -5.62 2.42 17.63
CA GLU A 9 -6.05 1.23 16.90
C GLU A 9 -5.82 1.39 15.38
N LEU A 10 -6.23 2.53 14.82
CA LEU A 10 -6.02 2.85 13.41
C LEU A 10 -4.53 2.90 13.05
N THR A 11 -3.73 3.58 13.88
CA THR A 11 -2.28 3.71 13.67
C THR A 11 -1.60 2.33 13.69
N ASN A 12 -1.97 1.47 14.64
CA ASN A 12 -1.41 0.12 14.75
C ASN A 12 -1.80 -0.77 13.56
N ALA A 13 -3.03 -0.66 13.09
CA ALA A 13 -3.48 -1.39 11.90
C ALA A 13 -2.73 -0.94 10.64
N ILE A 14 -2.54 0.38 10.45
CA ILE A 14 -1.74 0.92 9.34
C ILE A 14 -0.30 0.37 9.41
N LYS A 15 0.36 0.48 10.57
CA LYS A 15 1.74 -0.02 10.76
C LYS A 15 1.85 -1.51 10.48
N THR A 16 0.91 -2.31 10.98
CA THR A 16 0.90 -3.77 10.79
C THR A 16 0.69 -4.14 9.34
N SER A 17 -0.24 -3.50 8.65
CA SER A 17 -0.52 -3.76 7.24
C SER A 17 0.62 -3.28 6.33
N TYR A 18 1.20 -2.11 6.63
CA TYR A 18 2.38 -1.61 5.94
C TYR A 18 3.57 -2.56 6.09
N LYS A 19 3.84 -3.06 7.30
CA LYS A 19 4.90 -4.04 7.52
C LYS A 19 4.71 -5.29 6.66
N LYS A 20 3.51 -5.88 6.67
CA LYS A 20 3.19 -7.04 5.82
C LYS A 20 3.34 -6.75 4.32
N TYR A 21 3.17 -5.51 3.90
CA TYR A 21 3.32 -5.10 2.50
C TYR A 21 4.80 -4.92 2.13
N ILE A 22 5.58 -4.19 2.93
CA ILE A 22 6.99 -3.91 2.64
C ILE A 22 7.86 -5.17 2.74
N ASP A 23 7.54 -6.08 3.67
CA ASP A 23 8.21 -7.37 3.81
C ASP A 23 8.02 -8.24 2.54
N GLU A 24 6.98 -8.00 1.71
CA GLU A 24 6.87 -8.68 0.41
C GLU A 24 7.86 -8.18 -0.64
N PHE A 25 8.53 -7.04 -0.44
CA PHE A 25 9.60 -6.59 -1.34
C PHE A 25 10.97 -7.12 -0.92
N GLU A 26 11.10 -7.63 0.31
CA GLU A 26 12.32 -8.33 0.70
C GLU A 26 12.56 -9.52 -0.23
N ASN A 27 13.83 -9.69 -0.61
CA ASN A 27 14.29 -10.76 -1.49
C ASN A 27 13.71 -10.72 -2.93
N ILE A 28 13.14 -9.60 -3.39
CA ILE A 28 12.89 -9.38 -4.83
C ILE A 28 14.19 -8.87 -5.45
N SER A 29 14.72 -9.59 -6.45
CA SER A 29 15.84 -9.05 -7.26
C SER A 29 15.39 -7.78 -7.97
N GLU A 30 16.25 -6.77 -7.97
CA GLU A 30 15.97 -5.47 -8.57
C GLU A 30 15.66 -5.58 -10.08
N ASP A 31 16.17 -6.61 -10.75
CA ASP A 31 15.90 -6.91 -12.17
C ASP A 31 14.42 -7.18 -12.47
N PHE A 32 13.61 -7.44 -11.44
CA PHE A 32 12.17 -7.70 -11.58
C PHE A 32 11.30 -6.48 -11.30
N LYS A 33 11.87 -5.33 -10.90
CA LYS A 33 11.10 -4.16 -10.48
C LYS A 33 10.22 -3.58 -11.60
N ASP A 34 10.67 -3.71 -12.85
CA ASP A 34 9.98 -3.20 -14.04
C ASP A 34 9.39 -4.31 -14.93
N LYS A 35 9.53 -5.58 -14.53
CA LYS A 35 8.97 -6.70 -15.31
C LYS A 35 7.45 -6.73 -15.18
N ARG A 36 6.78 -6.69 -16.34
CA ARG A 36 5.33 -6.92 -16.45
C ARG A 36 5.04 -8.40 -16.61
N PHE A 37 3.97 -8.83 -15.95
CA PHE A 37 3.39 -10.16 -16.11
C PHE A 37 1.94 -9.97 -16.60
N GLU A 38 1.49 -10.69 -17.63
CA GLU A 38 0.13 -10.53 -18.19
C GLU A 38 -0.97 -10.66 -17.13
N GLU A 39 -0.73 -11.49 -16.11
CA GLU A 39 -1.69 -11.74 -15.06
C GLU A 39 -1.65 -10.71 -13.91
N VAL A 40 -0.80 -9.68 -14.00
CA VAL A 40 -0.63 -8.61 -13.01
C VAL A 40 -0.52 -7.24 -13.68
N ASP A 41 -1.51 -6.41 -13.42
CA ASP A 41 -1.72 -5.09 -14.05
C ASP A 41 -0.72 -3.98 -13.62
N ARG A 42 0.21 -4.24 -12.68
CA ARG A 42 1.24 -3.28 -12.24
C ARG A 42 2.57 -3.97 -11.96
N THR A 43 3.67 -3.33 -12.33
CA THR A 43 5.01 -3.76 -11.91
C THR A 43 5.23 -3.49 -10.41
N PRO A 44 6.20 -4.14 -9.74
CA PRO A 44 6.59 -3.79 -8.38
C PRO A 44 6.92 -2.30 -8.20
N ALA A 45 7.63 -1.69 -9.16
CA ALA A 45 7.94 -0.26 -9.14
C ALA A 45 6.67 0.62 -9.25
N GLU A 46 5.75 0.30 -10.17
CA GLU A 46 4.48 1.03 -10.31
C GLU A 46 3.59 0.89 -9.07
N ASN A 47 3.64 -0.26 -8.40
CA ASN A 47 2.92 -0.50 -7.17
C ASN A 47 3.41 0.43 -6.05
N LEU A 48 4.74 0.54 -5.88
CA LEU A 48 5.36 1.46 -4.93
C LEU A 48 5.07 2.92 -5.28
N ALA A 49 5.24 3.30 -6.55
CA ALA A 49 4.98 4.66 -7.03
C ALA A 49 3.53 5.10 -6.75
N TYR A 50 2.57 4.20 -6.93
CA TYR A 50 1.18 4.47 -6.58
C TYR A 50 1.02 4.75 -5.08
N GLN A 51 1.61 3.93 -4.20
CA GLN A 51 1.54 4.17 -2.75
C GLN A 51 2.14 5.51 -2.36
N VAL A 52 3.34 5.82 -2.87
CA VAL A 52 4.04 7.08 -2.60
C VAL A 52 3.25 8.28 -3.10
N GLY A 53 2.65 8.20 -4.29
CA GLY A 53 1.82 9.26 -4.84
C GLY A 53 0.61 9.57 -3.96
N TRP A 54 -0.11 8.53 -3.52
CA TRP A 54 -1.28 8.68 -2.66
C TRP A 54 -0.94 9.20 -1.26
N THR A 55 0.11 8.68 -0.62
CA THR A 55 0.52 9.15 0.71
C THR A 55 1.01 10.60 0.67
N THR A 56 1.71 10.99 -0.40
CA THR A 56 2.13 12.39 -0.61
C THR A 56 0.93 13.31 -0.78
N LEU A 57 -0.07 12.90 -1.59
CA LEU A 57 -1.29 13.69 -1.78
C LEU A 57 -2.05 13.87 -0.48
N LEU A 58 -2.17 12.78 0.30
CA LEU A 58 -2.82 12.79 1.59
C LEU A 58 -2.12 13.72 2.59
N LEU A 59 -0.79 13.71 2.66
CA LEU A 59 -0.02 14.62 3.52
C LEU A 59 -0.24 16.07 3.13
N LYS A 60 -0.21 16.40 1.82
CA LYS A 60 -0.51 17.75 1.33
C LYS A 60 -1.92 18.22 1.71
N TRP A 61 -2.89 17.31 1.66
CA TRP A 61 -4.26 17.60 2.10
C TRP A 61 -4.34 17.82 3.61
N ALA A 62 -3.66 17.00 4.40
CA ALA A 62 -3.61 17.17 5.85
C ALA A 62 -3.03 18.55 6.22
N ASP A 63 -1.92 18.94 5.59
CA ASP A 63 -1.26 20.24 5.83
C ASP A 63 -2.13 21.45 5.44
N SER A 64 -3.01 21.30 4.46
CA SER A 64 -3.91 22.37 3.99
C SER A 64 -5.28 22.40 4.70
N SER A 65 -5.57 21.47 5.60
CA SER A 65 -6.90 21.29 6.19
C SER A 65 -6.98 21.73 7.67
N THR A 66 -8.12 22.33 8.07
CA THR A 66 -8.37 22.75 9.47
C THR A 66 -8.77 21.56 10.34
N LYS A 67 -8.54 21.64 11.67
CA LYS A 67 -8.65 20.52 12.65
C LYS A 67 -9.93 19.66 12.58
N THR A 68 -11.03 20.18 12.04
CA THR A 68 -12.32 19.48 11.89
C THR A 68 -12.32 18.48 10.72
N ALA A 69 -11.56 18.73 9.65
CA ALA A 69 -11.46 17.84 8.48
C ALA A 69 -10.63 16.57 8.75
N VAL A 70 -9.88 16.53 9.87
CA VAL A 70 -8.93 15.46 10.20
C VAL A 70 -9.62 14.10 10.41
N TRP A 71 -10.86 14.07 10.93
CA TRP A 71 -11.59 12.81 11.16
C TRP A 71 -12.12 12.17 9.86
N GLU A 72 -12.66 12.98 8.95
CA GLU A 72 -13.04 12.57 7.59
C GLU A 72 -11.82 12.04 6.83
N VAL A 73 -10.68 12.75 6.96
CA VAL A 73 -9.39 12.32 6.41
C VAL A 73 -8.97 10.97 6.99
N CYS A 74 -9.07 10.72 8.31
CA CYS A 74 -8.74 9.42 8.91
C CYS A 74 -9.57 8.24 8.36
N LYS A 75 -10.88 8.43 8.12
CA LYS A 75 -11.72 7.41 7.46
C LYS A 75 -11.28 7.18 6.01
N PHE A 76 -10.94 8.24 5.30
CA PHE A 76 -10.45 8.17 3.93
C PHE A 76 -9.08 7.46 3.83
N ILE A 77 -8.20 7.70 4.81
CA ILE A 77 -6.92 6.99 4.96
C ILE A 77 -7.15 5.50 5.09
N HIS A 78 -8.10 5.06 5.92
CA HIS A 78 -8.35 3.63 6.11
C HIS A 78 -8.78 2.94 4.80
N ILE A 79 -9.72 3.56 4.06
CA ILE A 79 -10.21 3.06 2.77
C ILE A 79 -9.08 2.96 1.74
N ASN A 80 -8.16 3.92 1.73
CA ASN A 80 -7.14 4.05 0.69
C ASN A 80 -5.72 3.59 1.09
N THR A 81 -5.52 3.05 2.30
CA THR A 81 -4.21 2.49 2.72
C THR A 81 -4.32 1.03 3.17
N VAL A 82 -5.08 0.73 4.21
CA VAL A 82 -5.12 -0.61 4.82
C VAL A 82 -5.73 -1.66 3.89
N ALA A 83 -6.86 -1.36 3.25
CA ALA A 83 -7.50 -2.24 2.28
C ALA A 83 -6.64 -2.46 1.02
N PRO A 84 -6.09 -1.41 0.37
CA PRO A 84 -5.21 -1.58 -0.78
C PRO A 84 -3.93 -2.36 -0.48
N PHE A 85 -3.32 -2.24 0.71
CA PHE A 85 -2.13 -3.03 1.04
C PHE A 85 -2.39 -4.53 0.90
N GLY A 86 -3.57 -5.02 1.26
CA GLY A 86 -3.94 -6.44 1.07
C GLY A 86 -3.95 -6.85 -0.41
N THR A 87 -4.61 -6.07 -1.26
CA THR A 87 -4.68 -6.33 -2.71
C THR A 87 -3.31 -6.23 -3.37
N PHE A 88 -2.54 -5.18 -3.05
CA PHE A 88 -1.20 -4.97 -3.59
C PHE A 88 -0.23 -6.05 -3.15
N ARG A 89 -0.31 -6.49 -1.91
CA ARG A 89 0.47 -7.61 -1.37
C ARG A 89 0.24 -8.88 -2.18
N THR A 90 -1.02 -9.23 -2.48
CA THR A 90 -1.35 -10.40 -3.29
C THR A 90 -0.78 -10.31 -4.71
N LYS A 91 -0.82 -9.11 -5.32
CA LYS A 91 -0.22 -8.87 -6.65
C LYS A 91 1.29 -9.07 -6.64
N ILE A 92 2.00 -8.56 -5.63
CA ILE A 92 3.46 -8.74 -5.50
C ILE A 92 3.82 -10.21 -5.28
N ARG A 93 3.08 -10.93 -4.43
CA ARG A 93 3.27 -12.39 -4.23
C ARG A 93 3.09 -13.17 -5.53
N LYS A 94 2.14 -12.76 -6.37
CA LYS A 94 1.92 -13.36 -7.69
C LYS A 94 3.10 -13.07 -8.63
N CYS A 95 3.59 -11.82 -8.69
CA CYS A 95 4.80 -11.49 -9.43
C CYS A 95 6.01 -12.32 -8.99
N LYS A 96 6.23 -12.49 -7.67
CA LYS A 96 7.29 -13.34 -7.12
C LYS A 96 7.19 -14.78 -7.62
N LYS A 97 5.99 -15.36 -7.55
CA LYS A 97 5.76 -16.74 -8.00
C LYS A 97 6.07 -16.90 -9.50
N LEU A 98 5.59 -15.98 -10.34
CA LEU A 98 5.84 -16.02 -11.79
C LEU A 98 7.31 -15.76 -12.15
N ALA A 99 7.99 -14.91 -11.38
CA ALA A 99 9.43 -14.67 -11.54
C ALA A 99 10.26 -15.92 -11.25
N LEU A 100 9.92 -16.67 -10.20
CA LEU A 100 10.61 -17.91 -9.82
C LEU A 100 10.31 -19.08 -10.76
N GLN A 101 9.15 -19.11 -11.40
CA GLN A 101 8.77 -20.15 -12.38
C GLN A 101 9.42 -19.99 -13.75
N LYS A 102 9.98 -18.82 -14.05
CA LYS A 102 10.65 -18.50 -15.33
C LYS A 102 12.19 -18.60 -15.26
N ASN A 103 12.74 -18.91 -14.08
CA ASN A 103 14.13 -19.29 -13.88
C ASN A 103 14.27 -20.81 -13.89
#